data_AF-A0A843U9T3-F1
#
_entry.id   AF-A0A843U9T3-F1
#
_cell.length_a   1.000
_cell.length_b   1.000
_cell.length_c   1.000
_cell.angle_alpha   90.00
_cell.angle_beta   90.00
_cell.angle_gamma   90.00
#
_symmetry.space_group_name_H-M   'P 1'
#
loop_
_entity.id
_entity.type
_entity.pdbx_description
1 polymer ?
#
loop_
_entity_poly.entity_id
_entity_poly.type
_entity_poly.pdbx_seq_one_letter_code
_entity_poly.pdbx_strand_id
1 'polypeptide(L)' 'MREIEKIFRAIRCTEDDKVTLATYMLQERADVWWSSLLCTRIEDGAREIAWDEFVRLFRAKFVSETSRIRWSGSSSR' A
#
# COMPACT_ATOMS: atom_id res chain seq x y z
N MET A 1 7.45 1.55 -0.99
CA MET A 1 7.03 2.59 -0.01
C MET A 1 8.07 3.67 0.20
N ARG A 2 9.39 3.38 0.27
CA ARG A 2 10.40 4.45 0.42
C ARG A 2 10.45 5.40 -0.77
N GLU A 3 10.21 4.90 -1.97
CA GLU A 3 10.28 5.64 -3.23
C GLU A 3 9.14 6.67 -3.33
N ILE A 4 7.92 6.28 -2.93
CA ILE A 4 6.77 7.17 -2.93
C ILE A 4 6.90 8.27 -1.87
N GLU A 5 7.44 7.96 -0.70
CA GLU A 5 7.72 8.96 0.34
C GLU A 5 8.76 10.00 -0.12
N LYS A 6 9.76 9.59 -0.91
CA LYS A 6 10.72 10.53 -1.52
C LYS A 6 10.05 11.48 -2.50
N ILE A 7 9.12 10.99 -3.33
CA ILE A 7 8.36 11.81 -4.29
C ILE A 7 7.49 12.82 -3.53
N PHE A 8 6.74 12.37 -2.53
CA PHE A 8 5.91 13.25 -1.71
C PHE A 8 6.70 14.35 -1.03
N ARG A 9 7.88 14.03 -0.50
CA ARG A 9 8.78 15.04 0.07
C ARG A 9 9.27 16.03 -0.99
N ALA A 10 9.61 15.57 -2.18
CA ALA A 10 10.10 16.42 -3.26
C ALA A 10 9.04 17.43 -3.74
N ILE A 11 7.79 17.00 -3.86
CA ILE A 11 6.68 17.85 -4.29
C ILE A 11 5.99 18.61 -3.15
N ARG A 12 6.46 18.44 -1.91
CA ARG A 12 5.86 19.02 -0.69
C ARG A 12 4.36 18.66 -0.54
N CYS A 13 4.04 17.39 -0.81
CA CYS A 13 2.69 16.85 -0.70
C CYS A 13 2.15 17.01 0.72
N THR A 14 0.88 17.43 0.84
CA THR A 14 0.15 17.49 2.12
C THR A 14 -0.21 16.08 2.58
N GLU A 15 -0.43 15.86 3.89
CA GLU A 15 -0.86 14.53 4.39
C GLU A 15 -2.19 14.08 3.78
N ASP A 16 -3.12 15.02 3.58
CA ASP A 16 -4.47 14.74 3.08
C ASP A 16 -4.44 14.24 1.63
N ASP A 17 -3.49 14.72 0.82
CA ASP A 17 -3.36 14.32 -0.59
C ASP A 17 -2.58 13.01 -0.78
N LYS A 18 -1.81 12.55 0.22
CA LYS A 18 -0.89 11.41 0.04
C LYS A 18 -1.60 10.13 -0.36
N VAL A 19 -2.72 9.83 0.29
CA VAL A 19 -3.45 8.58 0.00
C VAL A 19 -3.97 8.62 -1.42
N THR A 20 -4.63 9.71 -1.80
CA THR A 20 -5.12 9.96 -3.17
C THR A 20 -4.02 9.80 -4.21
N LEU A 21 -2.89 10.46 -4.03
CA LEU A 21 -1.75 10.37 -4.97
C LEU A 21 -1.14 8.97 -5.00
N ALA A 22 -1.07 8.27 -3.86
CA ALA A 22 -0.55 6.92 -3.81
C ALA A 22 -1.43 5.92 -4.54
N THR A 23 -2.76 6.11 -4.50
CA THR A 23 -3.70 5.30 -5.28
C THR A 23 -3.42 5.36 -6.77
N TYR A 24 -3.14 6.55 -7.31
CA TYR A 24 -2.80 6.71 -8.73
C TYR A 24 -1.51 5.99 -9.14
N MET A 25 -0.65 5.66 -8.17
CA MET A 25 0.59 4.91 -8.42
C MET A 25 0.41 3.39 -8.27
N LEU A 26 -0.74 2.92 -7.81
CA LEU A 26 -1.01 1.49 -7.72
C LEU A 26 -1.24 0.90 -9.10
N GLN A 27 -0.78 -0.34 -9.28
CA GLN A 27 -0.90 -1.07 -10.54
C GLN A 27 -1.39 -2.49 -10.28
N GLU A 28 -2.11 -3.04 -11.27
CA GLU A 28 -2.55 -4.44 -11.32
C GLU A 28 -3.24 -4.90 -10.02
N ARG A 29 -2.66 -5.90 -9.35
CA ARG A 29 -3.20 -6.52 -8.14
C ARG A 29 -3.34 -5.55 -6.97
N ALA A 30 -2.49 -4.51 -6.92
CA ALA A 30 -2.55 -3.52 -5.86
C ALA A 30 -3.74 -2.58 -6.03
N ASP A 31 -4.00 -2.16 -7.27
CA ASP A 31 -5.11 -1.27 -7.62
C ASP A 31 -6.47 -1.94 -7.39
N VAL A 32 -6.62 -3.18 -7.89
CA VAL A 32 -7.84 -3.98 -7.68
C VAL A 32 -8.11 -4.21 -6.19
N TRP A 33 -7.09 -4.60 -5.42
CA TRP A 33 -7.24 -4.83 -3.98
C TRP A 33 -7.63 -3.56 -3.23
N TRP A 34 -6.99 -2.43 -3.55
CA TRP A 34 -7.28 -1.17 -2.89
C TRP A 34 -8.69 -0.68 -3.19
N SER A 35 -9.14 -0.80 -4.45
CA SER A 35 -10.51 -0.47 -4.84
C SER A 35 -11.54 -1.32 -4.10
N SER A 36 -11.33 -2.64 -4.00
CA SER A 36 -12.23 -3.51 -3.23
C SER A 36 -12.28 -3.16 -1.75
N LEU A 37 -11.13 -2.83 -1.15
CA LEU A 37 -11.06 -2.40 0.24
C LEU A 37 -11.86 -1.11 0.48
N LEU A 38 -11.74 -0.12 -0.42
CA LEU A 38 -12.50 1.13 -0.32
C LEU A 38 -14.01 0.88 -0.45
N CYS A 39 -14.46 0.03 -1.37
CA CYS A 39 -15.87 -0.33 -1.49
C CYS A 39 -16.44 -0.86 -0.16
N THR A 40 -15.75 -1.82 0.47
CA THR A 40 -16.19 -2.36 1.77
C THR A 40 -16.20 -1.29 2.86
N ARG A 41 -15.21 -0.40 2.89
CA ARG A 41 -15.16 0.69 3.89
C ARG A 41 -16.30 1.70 3.73
N ILE A 42 -16.72 1.98 2.50
CA ILE A 42 -17.86 2.85 2.22
C ILE A 42 -19.16 2.20 2.71
N GLU A 43 -19.34 0.91 2.47
CA GLU A 43 -20.50 0.14 2.96
C GLU A 43 -20.59 0.15 4.49
N ASP A 44 -19.44 0.10 5.18
CA ASP A 44 -19.33 0.16 6.63
C ASP A 44 -19.48 1.59 7.22
N GLY A 45 -19.67 2.61 6.38
CA GLY A 45 -19.74 4.02 6.81
C GLY A 45 -18.43 4.54 7.40
N ALA A 46 -17.29 3.96 7.03
CA ALA A 46 -16.00 4.32 7.58
C ALA A 46 -15.52 5.68 7.05
N ARG A 47 -14.76 6.39 7.89
CA ARG A 47 -14.06 7.64 7.54
C ARG A 47 -12.90 7.40 6.57
N GLU A 48 -12.41 8.50 5.97
CA GLU A 48 -11.21 8.52 5.13
C GLU A 48 -10.02 7.81 5.79
N ILE A 49 -9.24 7.12 4.96
CA ILE A 49 -8.05 6.39 5.40
C ILE A 49 -6.89 7.37 5.48
N ALA A 50 -6.32 7.53 6.67
CA ALA A 50 -5.11 8.34 6.87
C ALA A 50 -3.88 7.64 6.26
N TRP A 51 -2.84 8.42 5.92
CA TRP A 51 -1.62 7.92 5.29
C TRP A 51 -0.96 6.75 6.05
N ASP A 52 -0.84 6.85 7.37
CA ASP A 52 -0.23 5.79 8.19
C ASP A 52 -1.02 4.46 8.12
N GLU A 53 -2.34 4.54 8.06
CA GLU A 53 -3.20 3.37 7.89
C GLU A 53 -3.05 2.76 6.49
N PHE A 54 -3.00 3.60 5.44
CA PHE A 54 -2.68 3.14 4.08
C PHE A 54 -1.36 2.36 4.07
N VAL A 55 -0.29 2.94 4.62
CA VAL A 55 1.06 2.32 4.67
C VAL A 55 1.01 0.98 5.42
N ARG A 56 0.31 0.92 6.56
CA ARG A 56 0.17 -0.30 7.36
C ARG A 56 -0.54 -1.40 6.58
N LEU A 57 -1.70 -1.09 5.98
CA LEU A 57 -2.51 -2.04 5.21
C LEU A 57 -1.75 -2.53 3.98
N PHE A 58 -1.14 -1.61 3.23
CA PHE A 58 -0.36 -1.94 2.04
C PHE A 58 0.82 -2.86 2.36
N ARG A 59 1.59 -2.55 3.41
CA ARG A 59 2.71 -3.40 3.85
C ARG A 59 2.26 -4.78 4.30
N ALA A 60 1.16 -4.86 5.05
CA ALA A 60 0.60 -6.13 5.50
C ALA A 60 0.10 -6.99 4.34
N LYS A 61 -0.32 -6.40 3.21
CA LYS A 61 -0.81 -7.14 2.04
C LYS A 61 0.29 -7.58 1.09
N PHE A 62 1.30 -6.74 0.82
CA PHE A 62 2.26 -6.96 -0.26
C PHE A 62 3.70 -7.15 0.20
N VAL A 63 4.07 -6.67 1.38
CA VAL A 63 5.47 -6.68 1.86
C VAL A 63 5.75 -7.87 2.79
N SER A 64 4.78 -8.28 3.60
CA SER A 64 4.90 -9.48 4.47
C SER A 64 5.01 -10.79 3.68
N GLU A 65 4.28 -10.93 2.57
CA GLU A 65 4.25 -12.17 1.76
C GLU A 65 5.57 -12.44 1.01
N THR A 66 6.22 -11.37 0.54
CA THR A 66 7.42 -11.46 -0.33
C THR A 66 8.67 -11.94 0.43
N SER A 67 8.64 -11.95 1.77
CA SER A 67 9.78 -12.37 2.61
C SER A 67 9.88 -13.89 2.79
N ARG A 68 8.84 -14.68 2.44
CA ARG A 68 8.81 -16.14 2.66
C ARG A 68 9.26 -16.98 1.47
N ILE A 69 9.48 -16.40 0.28
CA ILE A 69 9.81 -17.17 -0.95
C ILE A 69 11.32 -17.16 -1.28
N ARG A 70 12.19 -16.78 -0.33
CA ARG A 70 13.67 -16.82 -0.55
C ARG A 70 14.42 -17.82 0.34
N TRP A 71 13.74 -18.55 1.24
CA TRP A 71 14.41 -19.46 2.20
C TRP A 71 13.98 -20.92 2.11
N SER A 72 13.65 -21.42 0.91
CA SER A 72 13.43 -22.86 0.70
C SER A 72 14.11 -23.43 -0.55
N GLY A 73 15.17 -22.79 -1.05
CA GLY A 73 15.83 -23.20 -2.30
C GLY A 73 17.35 -23.32 -2.25
N SER A 74 17.99 -23.36 -1.08
CA SER A 74 19.45 -23.58 -1.00
C SER A 74 19.79 -24.47 0.19
N SER A 75 19.35 -25.72 0.15
CA SER A 75 20.00 -26.80 0.88
C SER A 75 19.75 -28.13 0.19
N SER A 76 20.72 -28.56 -0.61
CA SER A 76 21.07 -29.94 -0.98
C SER A 76 22.35 -29.79 -1.81
N ARG A 77 23.51 -29.92 -1.18
CA ARG A 77 24.35 -31.14 -1.18
C ARG A 77 24.72 -31.57 -2.59
#